data_AF-A0AAN7UJ30-F1
#
_entry.id   AF-A0AAN7UJ30-F1
#
_cell.length_a   1.000
_cell.length_b   1.000
_cell.length_c   1.000
_cell.angle_alpha   90.00
_cell.angle_beta   90.00
_cell.angle_gamma   90.00
#
_symmetry.space_group_name_H-M   'P 1'
#
loop_
_entity.id
_entity.type
_entity.pdbx_description
1 polymer ?
#
loop_
_entity_poly.entity_id
_entity_poly.type
_entity_poly.pdbx_seq_one_letter_code
_entity_poly.pdbx_strand_id
1 'polypeptide(L)'
;MHLSLRGELRPEYRYTAYGDSSGSTLNEILQILDSLRNLTQLELPDASGLDLGWDGGPFCGNAYFGPGGRDYERQEYREGLETTERAAAIVVGALPRLNEFSIGGHQANVTRYENGTLRARFPWTGRLDEYVMEMLPGGPDGPDW
;
A
#
# COMPACT_ATOMS: atom_id res chain seq x y z
N MET A 1 -12.94 -17.68 4.08
CA MET A 1 -11.95 -18.05 3.04
C MET A 1 -10.86 -17.01 3.04
N HIS A 2 -9.60 -17.41 2.88
CA HIS A 2 -8.43 -16.52 2.86
C HIS A 2 -7.83 -16.49 1.45
N LEU A 3 -7.52 -15.30 0.94
CA LEU A 3 -6.86 -15.10 -0.36
C LEU A 3 -5.68 -14.14 -0.19
N SER A 4 -4.55 -14.50 -0.78
CA SER A 4 -3.34 -13.67 -0.81
C SER A 4 -2.94 -13.40 -2.26
N LEU A 5 -2.83 -12.13 -2.63
CA LEU A 5 -2.34 -11.68 -3.93
C LEU A 5 -0.88 -11.25 -3.79
N ARG A 6 0.00 -11.83 -4.62
CA ARG A 6 1.43 -11.50 -4.68
C ARG A 6 1.77 -10.96 -6.06
N GLY A 7 2.63 -9.94 -6.13
CA GLY A 7 3.08 -9.32 -7.39
C GLY A 7 2.62 -7.87 -7.54
N GLU A 8 2.85 -7.29 -8.72
CA GLU A 8 2.40 -5.94 -9.07
C GLU A 8 1.11 -6.04 -9.90
N LEU A 9 0.15 -5.16 -9.60
CA LEU A 9 -1.09 -4.99 -10.35
C LEU A 9 -0.97 -3.92 -11.45
N ARG A 10 0.23 -3.34 -11.60
CA ARG A 10 0.53 -2.37 -12.65
C ARG A 10 0.65 -3.05 -14.00
N PRO A 11 0.37 -2.34 -15.10
CA PRO A 11 0.85 -2.78 -16.40
C PRO A 11 2.39 -2.82 -16.36
N GLU A 12 2.98 -4.01 -16.42
CA GLU A 12 4.42 -4.16 -16.67
C GLU A 12 4.76 -3.36 -17.93
N TYR A 13 5.52 -2.27 -17.81
CA TYR A 13 6.31 -1.76 -18.93
C TYR A 13 7.48 -2.73 -19.15
N ARG A 14 7.16 -3.97 -19.56
CA ARG A 14 8.16 -4.88 -20.12
C ARG A 14 8.45 -4.44 -21.54
N TYR A 15 9.69 -4.03 -21.77
CA TYR A 15 10.32 -4.00 -23.09
C TYR A 15 10.47 -5.45 -23.61
N THR A 16 9.36 -6.10 -23.96
CA THR A 16 9.36 -7.29 -24.79
C THR A 16 8.17 -7.22 -25.73
N ALA A 17 8.47 -7.09 -27.02
CA ALA A 17 7.53 -7.27 -28.11
C ALA A 17 6.88 -8.66 -28.01
N TYR A 18 5.65 -8.72 -27.50
CA TYR A 18 4.53 -9.59 -27.87
C TYR A 18 3.45 -9.42 -26.79
N GLY A 19 2.26 -8.97 -27.21
CA GLY A 19 1.22 -8.45 -26.33
C GLY A 19 0.60 -9.45 -25.37
N ASP A 20 0.32 -8.98 -24.16
CA ASP A 20 -1.05 -8.84 -23.65
C ASP A 20 -1.02 -7.81 -22.51
N SER A 21 -1.52 -6.61 -22.76
CA SER A 21 -1.58 -5.50 -21.80
C SER A 21 -2.86 -5.59 -20.97
N SER A 22 -2.95 -6.60 -20.10
CA SER A 22 -4.03 -6.71 -19.10
C SER A 22 -3.48 -6.45 -17.69
N GLY A 23 -2.79 -5.33 -17.51
CA GLY A 23 -2.53 -4.78 -16.17
C GLY A 23 -3.85 -4.36 -15.55
N SER A 24 -4.37 -5.16 -14.62
CA SER A 24 -5.70 -4.95 -14.03
C SER A 24 -5.60 -4.03 -12.82
N THR A 25 -6.35 -2.93 -12.83
CA THR A 25 -6.31 -1.94 -11.75
C THR A 25 -6.87 -2.53 -10.44
N LEU A 26 -6.49 -1.98 -9.28
CA LEU A 26 -7.01 -2.41 -7.97
C LEU A 26 -8.56 -2.54 -7.99
N ASN A 27 -9.27 -1.61 -8.63
CA ASN A 27 -10.73 -1.64 -8.70
C ASN A 27 -11.28 -2.85 -9.47
N GLU A 28 -10.65 -3.24 -10.58
CA GLU A 28 -11.08 -4.39 -11.38
C GLU A 28 -10.91 -5.70 -10.60
N ILE A 29 -9.79 -5.83 -9.90
CA ILE A 29 -9.53 -6.98 -9.03
C ILE A 29 -10.56 -7.03 -7.91
N LEU A 30 -10.84 -5.90 -7.26
CA LEU A 30 -11.84 -5.86 -6.19
C LEU A 30 -13.25 -6.23 -6.68
N GLN A 31 -13.62 -5.91 -7.93
CA GLN A 31 -14.89 -6.36 -8.50
C GLN A 31 -14.95 -7.89 -8.66
N ILE A 32 -13.85 -8.51 -9.10
CA ILE A 32 -13.76 -9.98 -9.18
C ILE A 32 -13.85 -10.57 -7.77
N LEU A 33 -13.13 -9.99 -6.81
CA LEU A 33 -13.13 -10.46 -5.42
C LEU A 33 -14.49 -10.32 -4.74
N ASP A 34 -15.29 -9.31 -5.08
CA ASP A 34 -16.62 -9.14 -4.51
C ASP A 34 -17.58 -10.28 -4.91
N SER A 35 -17.34 -10.94 -6.04
CA SER A 35 -18.09 -12.14 -6.42
C SER A 35 -17.87 -13.31 -5.44
N LEU A 36 -16.76 -13.31 -4.69
CA LEU A 36 -16.40 -14.33 -3.72
C LEU A 36 -17.06 -14.05 -2.36
N ARG A 37 -18.34 -14.39 -2.24
CA ARG A 37 -19.17 -14.07 -1.05
C ARG A 37 -18.64 -14.58 0.30
N ASN A 38 -17.75 -15.57 0.29
CA ASN A 38 -17.15 -16.18 1.49
C ASN A 38 -15.73 -15.65 1.79
N LEU A 39 -15.26 -14.65 1.04
CA LEU A 39 -13.99 -13.99 1.26
C LEU A 39 -14.09 -13.13 2.51
N THR A 40 -13.31 -13.49 3.53
CA THR A 40 -13.32 -12.83 4.85
C THR A 40 -11.98 -12.21 5.18
N GLN A 41 -10.91 -12.66 4.52
CA GLN A 41 -9.54 -12.19 4.69
C GLN A 41 -8.90 -11.99 3.31
N LEU A 42 -8.22 -10.87 3.15
CA LEU A 42 -7.53 -10.49 1.92
C LEU A 42 -6.13 -9.96 2.23
N GLU A 43 -5.10 -10.48 1.57
CA GLU A 43 -3.77 -9.90 1.58
C GLU A 43 -3.48 -9.31 0.20
N LEU A 44 -3.19 -8.02 0.16
CA LEU A 44 -2.81 -7.29 -1.05
C LEU A 44 -1.29 -7.05 -1.06
N PRO A 45 -0.70 -6.89 -2.26
CA PRO A 45 0.69 -6.48 -2.38
C PRO A 45 0.89 -5.08 -1.80
N ASP A 46 2.15 -4.64 -1.78
CA ASP A 46 2.52 -3.29 -1.36
C ASP A 46 1.77 -2.22 -2.16
N ALA A 47 1.56 -1.05 -1.57
CA ALA A 47 0.85 0.04 -2.22
C ALA A 47 1.50 0.46 -3.55
N SER A 48 2.82 0.30 -3.67
CA SER A 48 3.54 0.46 -4.94
C SER A 48 3.01 -0.46 -6.03
N GLY A 49 2.61 -1.68 -5.70
CA GLY A 49 2.02 -2.63 -6.63
C GLY A 49 0.54 -2.42 -6.95
N LEU A 50 -0.13 -1.38 -6.43
CA LEU A 50 -1.59 -1.22 -6.57
C LEU A 50 -2.04 -0.20 -7.64
N ASP A 51 -1.09 0.40 -8.37
CA ASP A 51 -1.36 1.42 -9.40
C ASP A 51 -2.15 2.63 -8.86
N LEU A 52 -1.72 3.16 -7.71
CA LEU A 52 -2.36 4.30 -7.02
C LEU A 52 -1.51 5.58 -7.07
N GLY A 53 -0.62 5.67 -8.06
CA GLY A 53 0.21 6.85 -8.32
C GLY A 53 1.42 7.02 -7.39
N TRP A 54 1.82 5.96 -6.67
CA TRP A 54 3.11 5.89 -5.96
C TRP A 54 3.82 4.61 -6.36
N ASP A 55 5.02 4.73 -6.93
CA ASP A 55 5.73 3.65 -7.62
C ASP A 55 6.69 2.87 -6.71
N GLY A 56 6.66 3.19 -5.41
CA GLY A 56 7.65 2.73 -4.47
C GLY A 56 8.88 3.64 -4.44
N GLY A 57 9.65 3.52 -3.37
CA GLY A 57 10.94 4.20 -3.26
C GLY A 57 12.06 3.42 -3.96
N PRO A 58 13.27 4.01 -4.06
CA PRO A 58 14.46 3.32 -4.53
C PRO A 58 14.65 1.93 -3.89
N PHE A 59 14.83 0.91 -4.73
CA PHE A 59 15.12 -0.46 -4.30
C PHE A 59 16.46 -0.59 -3.56
N CYS A 60 17.36 0.37 -3.79
CA CYS A 60 18.68 0.40 -3.17
C CYS A 60 18.72 1.53 -2.13
N GLY A 61 19.02 1.19 -0.88
CA GLY A 61 19.03 2.15 0.24
C GLY A 61 20.09 3.25 0.14
N ASN A 62 21.06 3.13 -0.77
CA ASN A 62 22.06 4.16 -1.01
C ASN A 62 21.49 5.44 -1.62
N ALA A 63 20.29 5.38 -2.21
CA ALA A 63 19.58 6.57 -2.65
C ALA A 63 19.21 7.53 -1.51
N TYR A 64 19.27 7.06 -0.25
CA TYR A 64 18.97 7.85 0.95
C TYR A 64 20.23 8.33 1.67
N PHE A 65 21.41 8.21 1.05
CA PHE A 65 22.68 8.62 1.66
C PHE A 65 23.08 10.03 1.26
N GLY A 66 23.95 10.65 2.06
CA GLY A 66 24.42 12.01 1.86
C GLY A 66 23.39 13.10 2.23
N PRO A 67 23.75 14.37 1.98
CA PRO A 67 22.95 15.52 2.39
C PRO A 67 21.49 15.46 1.95
N GLY A 68 20.57 15.43 2.92
CA GLY A 68 19.13 15.41 2.66
C GLY A 68 18.57 14.04 2.27
N GLY A 69 19.39 12.99 2.20
CA GLY A 69 18.94 11.64 1.88
C GLY A 69 17.96 11.09 2.91
N ARG A 70 18.12 11.46 4.20
CA ARG A 70 17.18 11.09 5.26
C ARG A 70 15.83 11.78 5.14
N ASP A 71 15.81 13.04 4.69
CA ASP A 71 14.57 13.76 4.45
C ASP A 71 13.84 13.21 3.22
N TYR A 72 14.59 12.81 2.19
CA TYR A 72 14.05 12.09 1.03
C TYR A 72 13.45 10.73 1.42
N GLU A 73 14.14 9.94 2.25
CA GLU A 73 13.61 8.67 2.77
C GLU A 73 12.30 8.86 3.53
N ARG A 74 12.20 9.91 4.37
CA ARG A 74 10.96 10.24 5.07
C ARG A 74 9.83 10.62 4.14
N GLN A 75 10.14 11.35 3.07
CA GLN A 75 9.14 11.73 2.08
C GLN A 75 8.60 10.47 1.38
N GLU A 76 9.47 9.61 0.87
CA GLU A 76 9.08 8.35 0.21
C GLU A 76 8.27 7.44 1.15
N TYR A 77 8.73 7.32 2.40
CA TYR A 77 8.02 6.55 3.42
C TYR A 77 6.63 7.14 3.72
N ARG A 78 6.52 8.47 3.84
CA ARG A 78 5.24 9.16 4.02
C ARG A 78 4.29 8.88 2.86
N GLU A 79 4.74 9.05 1.62
CA GLU A 79 3.95 8.83 0.41
C GLU A 79 3.44 7.38 0.31
N GLY A 80 4.28 6.40 0.68
CA GLY A 80 3.89 4.99 0.75
C GLY A 80 2.78 4.72 1.77
N LEU A 81 2.87 5.30 2.96
CA LEU A 81 1.85 5.16 4.01
C LEU A 81 0.53 5.83 3.63
N GLU A 82 0.56 7.01 3.00
CA GLU A 82 -0.65 7.69 2.49
C GLU A 82 -1.31 6.89 1.36
N THR A 83 -0.50 6.33 0.46
CA THR A 83 -0.99 5.46 -0.62
C THR A 83 -1.62 4.19 -0.06
N THR A 84 -1.04 3.63 1.00
CA THR A 84 -1.62 2.50 1.74
C THR A 84 -2.98 2.85 2.35
N GLU A 85 -3.15 4.06 2.92
CA GLU A 85 -4.46 4.49 3.43
C GLU A 85 -5.49 4.67 2.31
N ARG A 86 -5.08 5.23 1.16
CA ARG A 86 -5.94 5.37 -0.02
C ARG A 86 -6.39 4.00 -0.55
N ALA A 87 -5.46 3.05 -0.66
CA ALA A 87 -5.76 1.67 -1.02
C ALA A 87 -6.77 1.04 -0.06
N ALA A 88 -6.55 1.20 1.25
CA ALA A 88 -7.43 0.68 2.27
C ALA A 88 -8.85 1.27 2.18
N ALA A 89 -8.98 2.57 1.88
CA ALA A 89 -10.26 3.23 1.66
C ALA A 89 -11.04 2.65 0.47
N ILE A 90 -10.34 2.31 -0.62
CA ILE A 90 -10.92 1.64 -1.78
C ILE A 90 -11.38 0.22 -1.41
N VAL A 91 -10.54 -0.55 -0.72
CA VAL A 91 -10.86 -1.93 -0.28
C VAL A 91 -12.11 -1.97 0.58
N VAL A 92 -12.21 -1.12 1.61
CA VAL A 92 -13.39 -1.11 2.50
C VAL A 92 -14.66 -0.66 1.78
N GLY A 93 -14.55 0.17 0.76
CA GLY A 93 -15.67 0.58 -0.09
C GLY A 93 -16.14 -0.53 -1.02
N ALA A 94 -15.22 -1.31 -1.58
CA ALA A 94 -15.53 -2.36 -2.55
C ALA A 94 -15.90 -3.71 -1.91
N LEU A 95 -15.30 -4.05 -0.77
CA LEU A 95 -15.44 -5.35 -0.12
C LEU A 95 -15.95 -5.21 1.32
N PRO A 96 -17.21 -4.79 1.52
CA PRO A 96 -17.75 -4.48 2.84
C PRO A 96 -17.98 -5.71 3.73
N ARG A 97 -17.67 -6.92 3.23
CA ARG A 97 -17.77 -8.20 3.95
C ARG A 97 -16.46 -8.66 4.55
N LEU A 98 -15.33 -8.01 4.22
CA LEU A 98 -14.05 -8.35 4.80
C LEU A 98 -14.05 -8.10 6.31
N ASN A 99 -13.53 -9.07 7.06
CA ASN A 99 -13.27 -8.92 8.48
C ASN A 99 -11.87 -8.33 8.71
N GLU A 100 -10.91 -8.75 7.89
CA GLU A 100 -9.50 -8.41 8.01
C GLU A 100 -8.88 -8.28 6.62
N PHE A 101 -7.92 -7.38 6.47
CA PHE A 101 -7.05 -7.36 5.29
C PHE A 101 -5.70 -6.74 5.61
N SER A 102 -4.72 -7.02 4.77
CA SER A 102 -3.40 -6.40 4.81
C SER A 102 -3.01 -5.83 3.45
N ILE A 103 -2.16 -4.81 3.45
CA ILE A 103 -1.58 -4.20 2.25
C ILE A 103 -0.07 -4.06 2.50
N GLY A 104 0.77 -4.63 1.65
CA GLY A 104 2.22 -4.59 1.84
C GLY A 104 2.71 -5.19 3.16
N GLY A 105 1.95 -6.13 3.73
CA GLY A 105 2.22 -6.68 5.06
C GLY A 105 1.74 -5.81 6.24
N HIS A 106 1.16 -4.64 5.99
CA HIS A 106 0.52 -3.83 7.01
C HIS A 106 -0.91 -4.31 7.27
N GLN A 107 -1.17 -4.83 8.47
CA GLN A 107 -2.49 -5.27 8.88
C GLN A 107 -3.40 -4.07 9.15
N ALA A 108 -4.53 -3.99 8.46
CA ALA A 108 -5.55 -2.98 8.71
C ALA A 108 -6.43 -3.37 9.90
N ASN A 109 -6.66 -2.42 10.82
CA ASN A 109 -7.71 -2.54 11.83
C ASN A 109 -9.04 -2.06 11.23
N VAL A 110 -9.96 -3.00 11.00
CA VAL A 110 -11.26 -2.69 10.39
C VAL A 110 -12.33 -2.51 11.45
N THR A 111 -12.91 -1.31 11.53
CA THR A 111 -14.03 -1.00 12.41
C THR A 111 -15.32 -0.88 11.60
N ARG A 112 -16.37 -1.60 12.02
CA ARG A 112 -17.73 -1.48 11.48
C ARG A 112 -18.57 -0.60 12.38
N TYR A 113 -19.12 0.46 11.80
CA TYR A 113 -20.04 1.37 12.49
C TYR A 113 -21.49 0.90 12.36
N GLU A 114 -22.37 1.34 13.27
CA GLU A 114 -23.79 0.97 13.30
C GLU A 114 -24.55 1.34 12.02
N ASN A 115 -24.10 2.41 11.33
CA ASN A 115 -24.64 2.82 10.03
C ASN A 115 -24.20 1.93 8.85
N GLY A 116 -23.50 0.82 9.11
CA GLY A 116 -22.98 -0.10 8.12
C GLY A 116 -21.67 0.34 7.44
N THR A 117 -21.14 1.53 7.76
CA THR A 117 -19.88 2.03 7.19
C THR A 117 -18.69 1.27 7.80
N LEU A 118 -17.68 1.03 6.98
CA LEU A 118 -16.39 0.48 7.41
C LEU A 118 -15.30 1.54 7.33
N ARG A 119 -14.39 1.53 8.31
CA ARG A 119 -13.12 2.25 8.21
C ARG A 119 -11.98 1.31 8.54
N ALA A 120 -10.93 1.40 7.75
CA ALA A 120 -9.64 0.84 8.07
C ALA A 120 -8.79 1.89 8.80
N ARG A 121 -8.00 1.43 9.77
CA ARG A 121 -6.99 2.23 10.45
C ARG A 121 -5.69 1.45 10.56
N PHE A 122 -4.59 2.17 10.49
CA PHE A 122 -3.23 1.68 10.69
C PHE A 122 -2.61 2.40 11.89
N PRO A 123 -1.44 1.94 12.40
CA PRO A 123 -0.74 2.62 13.49
C PRO A 123 -0.46 4.11 13.24
N TRP A 124 -0.34 4.51 11.97
CA TRP A 124 -0.08 5.91 11.56
C TRP A 124 -1.34 6.73 11.27
N THR A 125 -2.55 6.12 11.26
CA THR A 125 -3.77 6.84 10.89
C THR A 125 -4.07 7.99 11.84
N GLY A 126 -4.12 9.21 11.31
CA GLY A 126 -4.32 10.44 12.07
C GLY A 126 -3.08 10.94 12.81
N ARG A 127 -1.92 10.28 12.66
CA ARG A 127 -0.65 10.66 13.28
C ARG A 127 0.56 10.40 12.37
N LEU A 128 0.37 10.58 11.06
CA LEU A 128 1.34 10.17 10.04
C LEU A 128 2.72 10.80 10.26
N ASP A 129 2.79 12.12 10.50
CA ASP A 129 4.08 12.80 10.68
C ASP A 129 4.83 12.32 11.93
N GLU A 130 4.13 12.13 13.04
CA GLU A 130 4.72 11.58 14.26
C GLU A 130 5.24 10.16 14.01
N TYR A 131 4.44 9.34 13.35
CA TYR A 131 4.80 7.96 13.03
C TYR A 131 6.01 7.87 12.10
N VAL A 132 6.08 8.71 11.07
CA VAL A 132 7.25 8.80 10.18
C VAL A 132 8.49 9.19 10.97
N MET A 133 8.39 10.12 11.93
CA MET A 133 9.52 10.53 12.77
C MET A 133 9.93 9.46 13.79
N GLU A 134 8.98 8.67 14.30
CA GLU A 134 9.26 7.51 15.17
C GLU A 134 9.99 6.40 14.41
N MET A 135 9.54 6.09 13.19
CA MET A 135 10.12 5.03 12.35
C MET A 135 11.45 5.46 11.71
N LEU A 136 11.56 6.74 11.33
CA LEU A 136 12.73 7.33 10.69
C LEU A 136 13.25 8.53 11.49
N PRO A 137 13.79 8.31 12.71
CA PRO A 137 14.25 9.39 13.58
C PRO A 137 15.36 10.23 12.93
N GLY A 138 15.54 11.44 13.45
CA GLY A 138 16.66 12.32 13.12
C GLY A 138 17.98 11.63 13.43
N GLY A 139 18.79 11.42 12.39
CA GLY A 139 20.17 10.94 12.50
C GLY A 139 21.05 11.74 11.54
N PRO A 140 22.38 11.74 11.74
CA PRO A 140 23.28 12.32 10.76
C PRO A 140 23.07 11.66 9.40
N ASP A 141 23.20 12.44 8.33
CA ASP A 141 23.18 11.92 6.96
C ASP A 141 24.17 10.74 6.84
N GLY A 142 23.74 9.68 6.17
CA GLY A 142 24.59 8.51 5.93
C GLY A 142 25.87 8.91 5.18
N PRO A 143 26.95 8.11 5.28
CA PRO A 143 28.23 8.45 4.67
C PRO A 143 28.09 8.72 3.17
N ASP A 144 28.69 9.82 2.70
CA ASP A 144 28.90 10.12 1.28
C ASP A 144 29.89 9.08 0.71
N TRP A 145 29.40 8.04 0.05
CA TRP A 145 30.24 7.10 -0.70
C TRP A 145 29.80 6.96 -2.14
#